data_AF-A0A355Q5B1-F1
#
_entry.id   AF-A0A355Q5B1-F1
#
_cell.length_a   1.000
_cell.length_b   1.000
_cell.length_c   1.000
_cell.angle_alpha   90.00
_cell.angle_beta   90.00
_cell.angle_gamma   90.00
#
_symmetry.space_group_name_H-M   'P 1'
#
loop_
_entity.id
_entity.type
_entity.pdbx_description
1 polymer ?
#
loop_
_entity_poly.entity_id
_entity_poly.type
_entity_poly.pdbx_seq_one_letter_code
_entity_poly.pdbx_strand_id
1 'polypeptide(L)'
;MKLNMISKKTNPLIILILLASIQWSCSSGSGDENIANLPPKVAISYPTDNSSVVGNAVYSLKFSEAVTGLTGINLNAACEGSIQLSPDKGGNCYPISIKSTDNISWTVDPVGELSDGAYTLTVTTDIQNLSALSPASPTSVTFNVKDALSTVANQLKSDLIKADLSEDLAEAAKAGARTSAGSEKNDLLNVIPAAFDGAFDAVANAGMNENLTQVALSSIIESLLSNVAGQASLVSDHSAGRVAVLPPNFSSLLKSLTTRVATKSASSSTTLQTLATALVSSLPAVGATATEIEITYVRSIVQTATMVAMTTNTDKTARDIILAGLGAGVIAGAKMITEMNVNVNTIQTTTTESMTAAANSSDIKYDVSTATTAIVTAINTETLTNIVDESAPASCSLNGQTVAHGSAITAYQASSVAFGNTCSGETRSCSDGNLTGSYAYTSCTVNPASPSSSEYSADGTTFKIT
;
A
#
# COMPACT_ATOMS: atom_id res chain seq x y z
N MET A 1 63.78 22.54 28.78
CA MET A 1 64.66 22.16 29.92
C MET A 1 63.88 21.24 30.85
N LYS A 2 64.56 20.47 31.73
CA LYS A 2 63.99 19.46 32.66
C LYS A 2 62.71 19.96 33.39
N LEU A 3 61.61 19.22 33.50
CA LEU A 3 61.36 17.90 34.15
C LEU A 3 61.29 17.99 35.70
N ASN A 4 60.21 17.41 36.27
CA ASN A 4 60.06 16.92 37.66
C ASN A 4 59.94 17.96 38.82
N MET A 5 59.24 17.71 39.94
CA MET A 5 58.16 16.76 40.35
C MET A 5 57.74 17.10 41.82
N ILE A 6 57.07 16.18 42.55
CA ILE A 6 56.93 16.09 44.04
C ILE A 6 55.70 16.87 44.59
N SER A 7 54.84 16.39 45.52
CA SER A 7 54.80 15.19 46.42
C SER A 7 53.34 14.69 46.58
N LYS A 8 53.04 13.37 46.49
CA LYS A 8 52.97 12.34 47.56
C LYS A 8 51.85 12.43 48.62
N LYS A 9 51.04 11.36 48.71
CA LYS A 9 50.78 10.40 49.83
C LYS A 9 49.43 9.67 49.57
N THR A 10 49.10 8.42 49.93
CA THR A 10 49.69 7.21 50.61
C THR A 10 48.66 6.05 50.46
N ASN A 11 48.91 4.73 50.53
CA ASN A 11 50.11 3.85 50.55
C ASN A 11 49.66 2.39 50.22
N PRO A 12 50.48 1.50 49.59
CA PRO A 12 50.08 0.14 49.20
C PRO A 12 50.59 -1.00 50.12
N LEU A 13 50.10 -2.23 49.89
CA LEU A 13 50.69 -3.51 50.36
C LEU A 13 50.22 -4.64 49.39
N ILE A 14 51.00 -5.31 48.51
CA ILE A 14 52.28 -6.07 48.61
C ILE A 14 52.03 -7.57 48.92
N ILE A 15 51.88 -8.41 47.89
CA ILE A 15 52.87 -9.34 47.26
C ILE A 15 52.90 -10.75 47.91
N LEU A 16 52.62 -11.79 47.09
CA LEU A 16 53.58 -12.89 46.87
C LEU A 16 53.33 -13.58 45.53
N ILE A 17 54.35 -13.65 44.69
CA ILE A 17 54.37 -14.48 43.47
C ILE A 17 55.21 -15.72 43.80
N LEU A 18 54.72 -16.92 43.46
CA LEU A 18 55.54 -18.12 43.40
C LEU A 18 55.45 -18.71 41.98
N LEU A 19 56.56 -18.66 41.23
CA LEU A 19 56.69 -19.48 40.02
C LEU A 19 56.99 -20.92 40.44
N ALA A 20 56.18 -21.87 39.96
CA ALA A 20 56.50 -23.29 39.99
C ALA A 20 56.22 -23.89 38.60
N SER A 21 57.28 -24.01 37.80
CA SER A 21 57.23 -24.63 36.47
C SER A 21 57.32 -26.15 36.58
N ILE A 22 56.20 -26.87 36.50
CA ILE A 22 56.20 -28.35 36.39
C ILE A 22 55.24 -28.80 35.29
N GLN A 23 55.85 -29.26 34.19
CA GLN A 23 55.41 -30.31 33.25
C GLN A 23 53.95 -30.28 32.74
N TRP A 24 53.81 -30.05 31.43
CA TRP A 24 52.70 -30.62 30.66
C TRP A 24 52.70 -32.15 30.83
N SER A 25 51.71 -32.66 31.55
CA SER A 25 51.28 -34.05 31.44
C SER A 25 50.00 -34.06 30.60
N CYS A 26 50.06 -34.65 29.40
CA CYS A 26 48.86 -34.92 28.62
C CYS A 26 47.99 -35.90 29.41
N SER A 27 46.93 -35.41 30.03
CA SER A 27 45.80 -36.22 30.49
C SER A 27 44.63 -35.94 29.56
N SER A 28 44.27 -36.94 28.76
CA SER A 28 43.16 -36.90 27.82
C SER A 28 41.81 -36.91 28.57
N GLY A 29 41.40 -35.74 29.06
CA GLY A 29 40.04 -35.48 29.53
C GLY A 29 39.31 -34.62 28.51
N SER A 30 38.44 -35.25 27.71
CA SER A 30 37.60 -34.58 26.72
C SER A 30 36.51 -33.76 27.42
N GLY A 31 36.84 -32.52 27.78
CA GLY A 31 35.87 -31.51 28.14
C GLY A 31 35.32 -30.85 26.88
N ASP A 32 34.35 -31.49 26.23
CA ASP A 32 33.53 -30.81 25.22
C ASP A 32 32.79 -29.67 25.92
N GLU A 33 33.06 -28.43 25.51
CA GLU A 33 32.14 -27.33 25.79
C GLU A 33 30.85 -27.62 25.01
N ASN A 34 29.91 -28.24 25.70
CA ASN A 34 28.61 -28.62 25.18
C ASN A 34 27.80 -27.35 24.89
N ILE A 35 28.01 -26.78 23.69
CA ILE A 35 27.13 -25.77 23.11
C ILE A 35 25.76 -26.43 23.02
N ALA A 36 24.87 -26.07 23.94
CA ALA A 36 23.56 -26.67 24.06
C ALA A 36 22.80 -26.51 22.74
N ASN A 37 22.78 -27.58 21.95
CA ASN A 37 22.06 -27.68 20.70
C ASN A 37 20.56 -27.56 21.01
N LEU A 38 19.93 -26.49 20.55
CA LEU A 38 18.54 -26.17 20.84
C LEU A 38 17.63 -26.64 19.70
N PRO A 39 16.37 -27.01 19.99
CA PRO A 39 15.38 -27.25 18.95
C PRO A 39 15.14 -25.99 18.08
N PRO A 40 14.96 -26.14 16.76
CA PRO A 40 14.66 -25.03 15.88
C PRO A 40 13.31 -24.40 16.25
N LYS A 41 13.26 -23.07 16.27
CA LYS A 41 12.02 -22.29 16.45
C LYS A 41 11.60 -21.72 15.11
N VAL A 42 10.30 -21.71 14.83
CA VAL A 42 9.72 -21.12 13.62
C VAL A 42 8.83 -19.92 13.96
N ALA A 43 8.91 -18.89 13.14
CA ALA A 43 7.98 -17.78 13.13
C ALA A 43 7.31 -17.71 11.75
N ILE A 44 5.99 -17.90 11.72
CA ILE A 44 5.18 -17.55 10.54
C ILE A 44 5.16 -16.02 10.48
N SER A 45 5.95 -15.46 9.57
CA SER A 45 6.20 -14.02 9.46
C SER A 45 5.16 -13.31 8.58
N TYR A 46 4.51 -14.07 7.70
CA TYR A 46 3.32 -13.70 6.96
C TYR A 46 2.59 -14.97 6.49
N PRO A 47 1.25 -15.08 6.56
CA PRO A 47 0.32 -14.13 7.18
C PRO A 47 0.52 -14.04 8.70
N THR A 48 0.02 -12.99 9.32
CA THR A 48 -0.06 -12.91 10.79
C THR A 48 -1.39 -13.48 11.26
N ASP A 49 -1.45 -13.93 12.52
CA ASP A 49 -2.67 -14.48 13.09
C ASP A 49 -3.84 -13.48 13.05
N ASN A 50 -5.02 -13.98 12.69
CA ASN A 50 -6.26 -13.24 12.42
C ASN A 50 -6.18 -12.14 11.34
N SER A 51 -5.15 -12.14 10.49
CA SER A 51 -5.05 -11.20 9.36
C SER A 51 -5.99 -11.54 8.20
N SER A 52 -6.06 -10.63 7.22
CA SER A 52 -6.66 -10.90 5.91
C SER A 52 -5.60 -10.80 4.83
N VAL A 53 -5.68 -11.68 3.82
CA VAL A 53 -4.83 -11.70 2.62
C VAL A 53 -5.74 -11.64 1.39
N VAL A 54 -5.31 -10.94 0.33
CA VAL A 54 -6.09 -10.83 -0.91
C VAL A 54 -5.53 -11.81 -1.94
N GLY A 55 -6.42 -12.61 -2.56
CA GLY A 55 -6.07 -13.59 -3.58
C GLY A 55 -5.01 -14.60 -3.16
N ASN A 56 -4.24 -15.07 -4.15
CA ASN A 56 -3.18 -16.06 -3.97
C ASN A 56 -1.88 -15.41 -3.47
N ALA A 57 -1.83 -15.06 -2.19
CA ALA A 57 -0.64 -14.49 -1.55
C ALA A 57 0.40 -15.57 -1.18
N VAL A 58 1.70 -15.26 -1.36
CA VAL A 58 2.80 -16.10 -0.86
C VAL A 58 3.07 -15.85 0.64
N TYR A 59 3.21 -16.93 1.39
CA TYR A 59 3.47 -16.93 2.83
C TYR A 59 4.97 -17.01 3.12
N SER A 60 5.39 -16.48 4.27
CA SER A 60 6.80 -16.36 4.67
C SER A 60 7.03 -16.97 6.05
N LEU A 61 7.96 -17.92 6.13
CA LEU A 61 8.42 -18.56 7.35
C LEU A 61 9.86 -18.16 7.64
N LYS A 62 10.20 -17.98 8.92
CA LYS A 62 11.58 -17.77 9.36
C LYS A 62 11.92 -18.68 10.53
N PHE A 63 12.98 -19.45 10.41
CA PHE A 63 13.51 -20.30 11.46
C PHE A 63 14.61 -19.60 12.27
N SER A 64 14.92 -20.10 13.47
CA SER A 64 16.05 -19.66 14.29
C SER A 64 17.42 -20.00 13.67
N GLU A 65 17.43 -21.00 12.80
CA GLU A 65 18.61 -21.64 12.21
C GLU A 65 18.24 -22.38 10.93
N ALA A 66 19.22 -22.96 10.24
CA ALA A 66 18.98 -23.71 9.02
C ALA A 66 18.28 -25.05 9.31
N VAL A 67 17.17 -25.30 8.63
CA VAL A 67 16.37 -26.54 8.71
C VAL A 67 16.34 -27.27 7.37
N THR A 68 16.10 -28.58 7.42
CA THR A 68 16.00 -29.43 6.22
C THR A 68 14.76 -30.33 6.29
N GLY A 69 14.38 -30.93 5.16
CA GLY A 69 13.24 -31.86 5.10
C GLY A 69 11.86 -31.21 5.08
N LEU A 70 11.78 -29.89 4.87
CA LEU A 70 10.52 -29.19 4.67
C LEU A 70 9.76 -29.74 3.45
N THR A 71 8.64 -30.38 3.75
CA THR A 71 7.70 -30.99 2.82
C THR A 71 6.33 -30.33 2.94
N GLY A 72 5.64 -30.23 1.82
CA GLY A 72 4.21 -29.92 1.74
C GLY A 72 3.52 -30.92 0.84
N ILE A 73 2.20 -30.90 0.82
CA ILE A 73 1.42 -31.71 -0.12
C ILE A 73 1.46 -31.13 -1.53
N ASN A 74 1.53 -32.01 -2.53
CA ASN A 74 1.53 -31.65 -3.96
C ASN A 74 0.15 -31.87 -4.63
N LEU A 75 -0.85 -32.35 -3.88
CA LEU A 75 -2.20 -32.66 -4.35
C LEU A 75 -3.22 -32.32 -3.25
N ASN A 76 -4.45 -31.95 -3.63
CA ASN A 76 -5.58 -31.74 -2.70
C ASN A 76 -5.94 -33.04 -1.97
N ALA A 77 -5.39 -33.26 -0.79
CA ALA A 77 -5.46 -34.53 -0.05
C ALA A 77 -5.67 -34.32 1.46
N ALA A 78 -5.56 -35.40 2.24
CA ALA A 78 -5.41 -35.28 3.70
C ALA A 78 -4.20 -34.41 4.06
N CYS A 79 -4.27 -33.73 5.20
CA CYS A 79 -3.20 -32.85 5.67
C CYS A 79 -1.98 -33.66 6.14
N GLU A 80 -0.99 -33.75 5.26
CA GLU A 80 0.27 -34.46 5.45
C GLU A 80 1.46 -33.51 5.22
N GLY A 81 2.67 -33.97 5.57
CA GLY A 81 3.90 -33.18 5.43
C GLY A 81 4.07 -32.13 6.53
N SER A 82 5.23 -31.47 6.50
CA SER A 82 5.67 -30.54 7.54
C SER A 82 5.00 -29.17 7.51
N ILE A 83 4.53 -28.73 6.35
CA ILE A 83 3.75 -27.50 6.17
C ILE A 83 2.38 -27.89 5.63
N GLN A 84 1.32 -27.37 6.26
CA GLN A 84 -0.06 -27.71 5.95
C GLN A 84 -0.89 -26.44 5.82
N LEU A 85 -1.67 -26.33 4.73
CA LEU A 85 -2.61 -25.23 4.49
C LEU A 85 -4.03 -25.82 4.42
N SER A 86 -4.84 -25.61 5.46
CA SER A 86 -6.18 -26.16 5.57
C SER A 86 -7.26 -25.06 5.57
N PRO A 87 -8.45 -25.32 5.01
CA PRO A 87 -9.61 -24.45 5.20
C PRO A 87 -10.28 -24.72 6.56
N ASP A 88 -10.60 -23.68 7.32
CA ASP A 88 -11.13 -23.80 8.70
C ASP A 88 -12.51 -24.47 8.77
N LYS A 89 -13.28 -24.43 7.67
CA LYS A 89 -14.58 -25.09 7.55
C LYS A 89 -14.47 -26.62 7.39
N GLY A 90 -13.26 -27.16 7.40
CA GLY A 90 -12.95 -28.55 7.10
C GLY A 90 -12.87 -28.79 5.59
N GLY A 91 -12.02 -29.74 5.19
CA GLY A 91 -11.78 -30.08 3.80
C GLY A 91 -10.41 -30.74 3.61
N ASN A 92 -10.02 -30.94 2.36
CA ASN A 92 -8.65 -31.34 2.02
C ASN A 92 -7.70 -30.17 2.27
N CYS A 93 -6.45 -30.46 2.64
CA CYS A 93 -5.41 -29.44 2.61
C CYS A 93 -5.10 -29.06 1.15
N TYR A 94 -4.71 -27.80 0.95
CA TYR A 94 -4.34 -27.26 -0.36
C TYR A 94 -2.88 -27.58 -0.71
N PRO A 95 -2.58 -27.92 -1.97
CA PRO A 95 -1.21 -28.14 -2.42
C PRO A 95 -0.39 -26.84 -2.33
N ILE A 96 0.89 -26.98 -2.00
CA ILE A 96 1.81 -25.85 -1.77
C ILE A 96 3.18 -26.10 -2.39
N SER A 97 3.77 -25.06 -2.97
CA SER A 97 5.18 -25.05 -3.39
C SER A 97 6.02 -24.39 -2.30
N ILE A 98 7.12 -25.01 -1.92
CA ILE A 98 7.99 -24.55 -0.82
C ILE A 98 9.38 -24.27 -1.38
N LYS A 99 9.90 -23.06 -1.15
CA LYS A 99 11.15 -22.57 -1.75
C LYS A 99 12.00 -21.84 -0.69
N SER A 100 13.33 -21.95 -0.79
CA SER A 100 14.31 -21.25 0.05
C SER A 100 15.67 -21.17 -0.66
N THR A 101 16.50 -20.22 -0.26
CA THR A 101 17.87 -20.02 -0.75
C THR A 101 18.93 -20.14 0.36
N ASP A 102 18.55 -20.00 1.63
CA ASP A 102 19.41 -19.98 2.82
C ASP A 102 19.08 -21.08 3.84
N ASN A 103 18.01 -21.86 3.61
CA ASN A 103 17.39 -22.83 4.51
C ASN A 103 16.91 -22.28 5.87
N ILE A 104 16.87 -20.95 6.04
CA ILE A 104 16.41 -20.24 7.25
C ILE A 104 15.11 -19.47 6.95
N SER A 105 15.07 -18.85 5.78
CA SER A 105 13.99 -18.03 5.25
C SER A 105 13.29 -18.82 4.14
N TRP A 106 12.01 -19.15 4.35
CA TRP A 106 11.26 -20.01 3.44
C TRP A 106 9.99 -19.30 2.95
N THR A 107 9.68 -19.46 1.67
CA THR A 107 8.41 -19.06 1.08
C THR A 107 7.53 -20.27 0.80
N VAL A 108 6.24 -20.13 1.10
CA VAL A 108 5.20 -21.14 0.87
C VAL A 108 4.15 -20.53 -0.04
N ASP A 109 3.90 -21.17 -1.17
CA ASP A 109 3.18 -20.62 -2.32
C ASP A 109 2.01 -21.56 -2.66
N PRO A 110 0.74 -21.16 -2.43
CA PRO A 110 -0.43 -22.00 -2.73
C PRO A 110 -0.50 -22.38 -4.22
N VAL A 111 -0.62 -23.68 -4.50
CA VAL A 111 -0.70 -24.17 -5.89
C VAL A 111 -2.15 -24.14 -6.37
N GLY A 112 -2.46 -23.13 -7.18
CA GLY A 112 -3.82 -22.87 -7.65
C GLY A 112 -4.52 -21.82 -6.79
N GLU A 113 -5.85 -21.77 -6.88
CA GLU A 113 -6.62 -20.65 -6.31
C GLU A 113 -7.24 -20.95 -4.96
N LEU A 114 -7.09 -20.01 -4.03
CA LEU A 114 -7.81 -20.00 -2.77
C LEU A 114 -9.14 -19.27 -2.93
N SER A 115 -10.18 -19.75 -2.26
CA SER A 115 -11.52 -19.12 -2.25
C SER A 115 -11.65 -18.14 -1.08
N ASP A 116 -12.65 -17.24 -1.09
CA ASP A 116 -12.93 -16.40 0.09
C ASP A 116 -13.33 -17.29 1.28
N GLY A 117 -12.61 -17.15 2.38
CA GLY A 117 -12.80 -17.99 3.56
C GLY A 117 -11.66 -17.90 4.56
N ALA A 118 -11.84 -18.57 5.69
CA ALA A 118 -10.83 -18.67 6.73
C ALA A 118 -9.97 -19.93 6.52
N TYR A 119 -8.66 -19.77 6.72
CA TYR A 119 -7.63 -20.78 6.48
C TYR A 119 -6.64 -20.79 7.64
N THR A 120 -6.11 -21.97 7.93
CA THR A 120 -5.04 -22.18 8.91
C THR A 120 -3.79 -22.69 8.22
N LEU A 121 -2.68 -21.96 8.38
CA LEU A 121 -1.34 -22.40 7.97
C LEU A 121 -0.64 -22.97 9.20
N THR A 122 -0.24 -24.24 9.13
CA THR A 122 0.45 -24.97 10.20
C THR A 122 1.82 -25.42 9.77
N VAL A 123 2.82 -25.15 10.62
CA VAL A 123 4.15 -25.75 10.61
C VAL A 123 4.15 -26.85 11.68
N THR A 124 4.33 -28.10 11.29
CA THR A 124 4.32 -29.24 12.21
C THR A 124 5.66 -29.41 12.95
N THR A 125 5.73 -30.40 13.84
CA THR A 125 6.97 -30.82 14.51
C THR A 125 7.89 -31.65 13.62
N ASP A 126 7.46 -32.09 12.44
CA ASP A 126 8.18 -33.06 11.60
C ASP A 126 9.22 -32.36 10.70
N ILE A 127 10.04 -31.54 11.33
CA ILE A 127 11.12 -30.73 10.74
C ILE A 127 12.37 -30.97 11.58
N GLN A 128 13.55 -30.95 10.97
CA GLN A 128 14.82 -31.12 11.68
C GLN A 128 15.83 -30.03 11.31
N ASN A 129 16.55 -29.54 12.33
CA ASN A 129 17.80 -28.80 12.11
C ASN A 129 18.93 -29.74 11.68
N LEU A 130 20.11 -29.18 11.37
CA LEU A 130 21.31 -29.95 10.99
C LEU A 130 21.80 -30.94 12.07
N SER A 131 21.27 -30.86 13.28
CA SER A 131 21.60 -31.70 14.42
C SER A 131 20.45 -32.64 14.83
N ALA A 132 19.50 -32.90 13.92
CA ALA A 132 18.36 -33.79 14.08
C ALA A 132 17.39 -33.48 15.24
N LEU A 133 17.34 -32.21 15.70
CA LEU A 133 16.34 -31.75 16.66
C LEU A 133 15.11 -31.16 15.97
N SER A 134 13.93 -31.44 16.54
CA SER A 134 12.62 -31.04 16.03
C SER A 134 11.93 -30.01 16.93
N PRO A 135 11.08 -29.11 16.38
CA PRO A 135 10.30 -28.16 17.18
C PRO A 135 9.50 -28.83 18.29
N ALA A 136 9.42 -28.19 19.46
CA ALA A 136 8.75 -28.76 20.64
C ALA A 136 7.21 -28.83 20.52
N SER A 137 6.63 -28.04 19.62
CA SER A 137 5.20 -27.99 19.33
C SER A 137 4.98 -27.46 17.91
N PRO A 138 3.85 -27.79 17.25
CA PRO A 138 3.49 -27.12 16.00
C PRO A 138 3.28 -25.62 16.21
N THR A 139 3.44 -24.84 15.16
CA THR A 139 3.14 -23.41 15.11
C THR A 139 2.11 -23.17 14.02
N SER A 140 1.03 -22.47 14.34
CA SER A 140 -0.05 -22.18 13.39
C SER A 140 -0.48 -20.72 13.44
N VAL A 141 -1.01 -20.22 12.33
CA VAL A 141 -1.76 -18.96 12.25
C VAL A 141 -3.05 -19.19 11.49
N THR A 142 -4.12 -18.53 11.92
CA THR A 142 -5.39 -18.48 11.21
C THR A 142 -5.52 -17.15 10.48
N PHE A 143 -6.06 -17.11 9.27
CA PHE A 143 -6.20 -15.90 8.47
C PHE A 143 -7.36 -16.02 7.48
N ASN A 144 -7.86 -14.89 6.97
CA ASN A 144 -8.91 -14.87 5.97
C ASN A 144 -8.33 -14.59 4.57
N VAL A 145 -8.61 -15.45 3.59
CA VAL A 145 -8.43 -15.14 2.17
C VAL A 145 -9.64 -14.32 1.70
N LYS A 146 -9.36 -13.25 0.95
CA LYS A 146 -10.34 -12.40 0.28
C LYS A 146 -10.21 -12.49 -1.22
N ASP A 147 -11.35 -12.66 -1.89
CA ASP A 147 -11.44 -12.66 -3.35
C ASP A 147 -10.93 -11.33 -3.91
N ALA A 148 -9.90 -11.37 -4.75
CA ALA A 148 -9.27 -10.20 -5.34
C ALA A 148 -10.26 -9.40 -6.18
N LEU A 149 -11.12 -10.08 -6.95
CA LEU A 149 -12.12 -9.44 -7.78
C LEU A 149 -13.15 -8.67 -6.95
N SER A 150 -13.71 -9.30 -5.92
CA SER A 150 -14.69 -8.66 -5.04
C SER A 150 -14.06 -7.58 -4.16
N THR A 151 -12.79 -7.72 -3.77
CA THR A 151 -12.05 -6.67 -3.05
C THR A 151 -11.93 -5.43 -3.93
N VAL A 152 -11.33 -5.57 -5.12
CA VAL A 152 -11.10 -4.47 -6.07
C VAL A 152 -12.41 -3.82 -6.50
N ALA A 153 -13.43 -4.60 -6.88
CA ALA A 153 -14.68 -4.05 -7.40
C ALA A 153 -15.55 -3.36 -6.33
N ASN A 154 -15.51 -3.82 -5.08
CA ASN A 154 -16.22 -3.14 -3.98
C ASN A 154 -15.48 -1.86 -3.54
N GLN A 155 -14.14 -1.89 -3.51
CA GLN A 155 -13.32 -0.71 -3.23
C GLN A 155 -13.53 0.37 -4.29
N LEU A 156 -13.51 -0.02 -5.58
CA LEU A 156 -13.80 0.87 -6.71
C LEU A 156 -15.12 1.61 -6.55
N LYS A 157 -16.22 0.89 -6.23
CA LYS A 157 -17.50 1.54 -5.94
C LYS A 157 -17.38 2.55 -4.81
N SER A 158 -16.75 2.16 -3.70
CA SER A 158 -16.63 3.03 -2.53
C SER A 158 -15.86 4.31 -2.81
N ASP A 159 -14.82 4.25 -3.66
CA ASP A 159 -13.99 5.42 -3.96
C ASP A 159 -14.62 6.33 -5.01
N LEU A 160 -15.34 5.78 -5.99
CA LEU A 160 -16.12 6.60 -6.93
C LEU A 160 -17.21 7.42 -6.19
N ILE A 161 -17.87 6.84 -5.19
CA ILE A 161 -18.84 7.57 -4.34
C ILE A 161 -18.14 8.66 -3.50
N LYS A 162 -16.92 8.42 -3.00
CA LYS A 162 -16.12 9.43 -2.29
C LYS A 162 -15.65 10.57 -3.21
N ALA A 163 -15.55 10.32 -4.50
CA ALA A 163 -15.26 11.32 -5.54
C ALA A 163 -16.53 12.07 -6.01
N ASP A 164 -17.59 12.08 -5.20
CA ASP A 164 -18.90 12.72 -5.46
C ASP A 164 -19.60 12.26 -6.77
N LEU A 165 -19.24 11.07 -7.28
CA LEU A 165 -19.93 10.45 -8.42
C LEU A 165 -21.20 9.72 -7.96
N SER A 166 -22.16 9.57 -8.88
CA SER A 166 -23.45 8.95 -8.55
C SER A 166 -23.31 7.46 -8.19
N GLU A 167 -24.14 7.02 -7.24
CA GLU A 167 -24.27 5.61 -6.83
C GLU A 167 -24.51 4.68 -8.04
N ASP A 168 -25.34 5.12 -9.00
CA ASP A 168 -25.63 4.37 -10.23
C ASP A 168 -24.38 4.21 -11.11
N LEU A 169 -23.56 5.26 -11.27
CA LEU A 169 -22.30 5.17 -12.01
C LEU A 169 -21.29 4.28 -11.29
N ALA A 170 -21.19 4.40 -9.97
CA ALA A 170 -20.28 3.62 -9.15
C ALA A 170 -20.62 2.12 -9.16
N GLU A 171 -21.91 1.77 -9.11
CA GLU A 171 -22.37 0.37 -9.27
C GLU A 171 -22.19 -0.12 -10.73
N ALA A 172 -22.40 0.74 -11.74
CA ALA A 172 -22.14 0.39 -13.14
C ALA A 172 -20.64 0.12 -13.40
N ALA A 173 -19.74 0.95 -12.89
CA ALA A 173 -18.29 0.74 -12.98
C ALA A 173 -17.83 -0.53 -12.26
N LYS A 174 -18.37 -0.80 -11.07
CA LYS A 174 -18.18 -2.07 -10.34
C LYS A 174 -18.71 -3.28 -11.13
N ALA A 175 -19.89 -3.18 -11.74
CA ALA A 175 -20.46 -4.27 -12.55
C ALA A 175 -19.62 -4.54 -13.81
N GLY A 176 -19.16 -3.48 -14.48
CA GLY A 176 -18.22 -3.56 -15.61
C GLY A 176 -16.91 -4.24 -15.20
N ALA A 177 -16.28 -3.78 -14.12
CA ALA A 177 -15.07 -4.40 -13.57
C ALA A 177 -15.25 -5.90 -13.27
N ARG A 178 -16.38 -6.29 -12.65
CA ARG A 178 -16.72 -7.70 -12.39
C ARG A 178 -16.94 -8.52 -13.64
N THR A 179 -17.45 -7.91 -14.71
CA THR A 179 -17.67 -8.59 -16.00
C THR A 179 -16.34 -8.85 -16.69
N SER A 180 -15.48 -7.83 -16.81
CA SER A 180 -14.21 -7.94 -17.54
C SER A 180 -13.16 -8.77 -16.81
N ALA A 181 -13.12 -8.74 -15.47
CA ALA A 181 -12.18 -9.55 -14.67
C ALA A 181 -12.78 -10.87 -14.16
N GLY A 182 -14.02 -11.22 -14.52
CA GLY A 182 -14.75 -12.37 -13.99
C GLY A 182 -14.18 -13.76 -14.33
N SER A 183 -13.23 -13.83 -15.28
CA SER A 183 -12.51 -15.06 -15.66
C SER A 183 -11.00 -14.94 -15.46
N GLU A 184 -10.52 -13.84 -14.86
CA GLU A 184 -9.11 -13.69 -14.51
C GLU A 184 -8.78 -14.53 -13.27
N LYS A 185 -7.49 -14.79 -13.07
CA LYS A 185 -7.02 -15.47 -11.86
C LYS A 185 -7.34 -14.66 -10.60
N ASN A 186 -7.52 -15.33 -9.47
CA ASN A 186 -7.70 -14.70 -8.16
C ASN A 186 -6.39 -14.08 -7.60
N ASP A 187 -5.83 -13.12 -8.33
CA ASP A 187 -4.66 -12.34 -7.96
C ASP A 187 -4.81 -10.88 -8.46
N LEU A 188 -4.17 -9.94 -7.77
CA LEU A 188 -4.26 -8.52 -8.15
C LEU A 188 -3.51 -8.19 -9.45
N LEU A 189 -2.57 -9.04 -9.91
CA LEU A 189 -1.77 -8.80 -11.11
C LEU A 189 -2.62 -8.89 -12.39
N ASN A 190 -3.60 -9.81 -12.42
CA ASN A 190 -4.52 -10.02 -13.53
C ASN A 190 -5.86 -9.30 -13.31
N VAL A 191 -6.38 -9.28 -12.08
CA VAL A 191 -7.66 -8.61 -11.77
C VAL A 191 -7.61 -7.10 -12.00
N ILE A 192 -6.58 -6.38 -11.51
CA ILE A 192 -6.56 -4.90 -11.61
C ILE A 192 -6.63 -4.42 -13.08
N PRO A 193 -5.79 -4.92 -14.01
CA PRO A 193 -5.87 -4.50 -15.41
C PRO A 193 -7.20 -4.86 -16.09
N ALA A 194 -7.76 -6.04 -15.82
CA ALA A 194 -9.05 -6.42 -16.41
C ALA A 194 -10.24 -5.65 -15.81
N ALA A 195 -10.18 -5.34 -14.51
CA ALA A 195 -11.16 -4.48 -13.84
C ALA A 195 -11.17 -3.07 -14.42
N PHE A 196 -9.99 -2.52 -14.76
CA PHE A 196 -9.86 -1.24 -15.46
C PHE A 196 -10.65 -1.23 -16.78
N ASP A 197 -10.50 -2.23 -17.64
CA ASP A 197 -11.19 -2.24 -18.94
C ASP A 197 -12.71 -2.17 -18.80
N GLY A 198 -13.28 -2.95 -17.87
CA GLY A 198 -14.72 -2.95 -17.62
C GLY A 198 -15.24 -1.69 -16.94
N ALA A 199 -14.49 -1.12 -16.00
CA ALA A 199 -14.83 0.15 -15.36
C ALA A 199 -14.74 1.33 -16.35
N PHE A 200 -13.69 1.35 -17.18
CA PHE A 200 -13.52 2.32 -18.26
C PHE A 200 -14.70 2.27 -19.24
N ASP A 201 -15.08 1.08 -19.71
CA ASP A 201 -16.19 0.92 -20.65
C ASP A 201 -17.53 1.35 -20.03
N ALA A 202 -17.76 1.10 -18.73
CA ALA A 202 -18.95 1.59 -18.05
C ALA A 202 -18.99 3.14 -17.99
N VAL A 203 -17.87 3.78 -17.64
CA VAL A 203 -17.76 5.25 -17.57
C VAL A 203 -17.87 5.90 -18.95
N ALA A 204 -17.18 5.36 -19.96
CA ALA A 204 -17.20 5.89 -21.32
C ALA A 204 -18.60 5.80 -21.97
N ASN A 205 -19.40 4.78 -21.63
CA ASN A 205 -20.76 4.62 -22.12
C ASN A 205 -21.83 5.34 -21.28
N ALA A 206 -21.47 5.99 -20.16
CA ALA A 206 -22.42 6.65 -19.26
C ALA A 206 -23.02 7.96 -19.80
N GLY A 207 -22.51 8.50 -20.92
CA GLY A 207 -23.05 9.71 -21.56
C GLY A 207 -22.86 10.99 -20.74
N MET A 208 -21.87 11.02 -19.84
CA MET A 208 -21.55 12.17 -19.00
C MET A 208 -20.90 13.32 -19.81
N ASN A 209 -20.80 14.50 -19.20
CA ASN A 209 -19.95 15.57 -19.76
C ASN A 209 -18.46 15.19 -19.64
N GLU A 210 -17.61 15.82 -20.45
CA GLU A 210 -16.18 15.49 -20.53
C GLU A 210 -15.49 15.62 -19.16
N ASN A 211 -15.75 16.69 -18.39
CA ASN A 211 -15.09 16.91 -17.10
C ASN A 211 -15.41 15.79 -16.09
N LEU A 212 -16.69 15.45 -15.90
CA LEU A 212 -17.10 14.33 -15.03
C LEU A 212 -16.57 12.98 -15.55
N THR A 213 -16.44 12.82 -16.86
CA THR A 213 -15.82 11.62 -17.45
C THR A 213 -14.35 11.52 -17.07
N GLN A 214 -13.57 12.61 -17.19
CA GLN A 214 -12.15 12.61 -16.81
C GLN A 214 -11.96 12.39 -15.29
N VAL A 215 -12.81 12.99 -14.45
CA VAL A 215 -12.80 12.74 -12.98
C VAL A 215 -13.02 11.25 -12.69
N ALA A 216 -14.08 10.65 -13.25
CA ALA A 216 -14.37 9.23 -13.05
C ALA A 216 -13.25 8.30 -13.57
N LEU A 217 -12.62 8.64 -14.70
CA LEU A 217 -11.49 7.89 -15.23
C LEU A 217 -10.22 8.00 -14.37
N SER A 218 -9.94 9.16 -13.77
CA SER A 218 -8.85 9.34 -12.80
C SER A 218 -9.09 8.49 -11.55
N SER A 219 -10.29 8.61 -10.94
CA SER A 219 -10.67 7.87 -9.73
C SER A 219 -10.70 6.35 -9.92
N ILE A 220 -10.97 5.84 -11.13
CA ILE A 220 -10.78 4.42 -11.44
C ILE A 220 -9.30 4.03 -11.24
N ILE A 221 -8.35 4.75 -11.83
CA ILE A 221 -6.91 4.40 -11.73
C ILE A 221 -6.43 4.51 -10.28
N GLU A 222 -6.78 5.59 -9.59
CA GLU A 222 -6.41 5.84 -8.19
C GLU A 222 -6.95 4.72 -7.28
N SER A 223 -8.23 4.36 -7.39
CA SER A 223 -8.82 3.28 -6.58
C SER A 223 -8.20 1.92 -6.91
N LEU A 224 -8.03 1.59 -8.20
CA LEU A 224 -7.43 0.33 -8.63
C LEU A 224 -5.98 0.19 -8.13
N LEU A 225 -5.18 1.25 -8.19
CA LEU A 225 -3.81 1.24 -7.65
C LEU A 225 -3.78 1.26 -6.11
N SER A 226 -4.74 1.88 -5.43
CA SER A 226 -4.81 1.83 -3.96
C SER A 226 -4.86 0.40 -3.40
N ASN A 227 -5.43 -0.54 -4.17
CA ASN A 227 -5.48 -1.96 -3.83
C ASN A 227 -4.09 -2.66 -3.87
N VAL A 228 -3.03 -2.01 -4.35
CA VAL A 228 -1.66 -2.56 -4.41
C VAL A 228 -0.93 -2.42 -3.06
N ALA A 229 -1.22 -1.35 -2.32
CA ALA A 229 -0.45 -0.93 -1.16
C ALA A 229 -0.37 -2.02 -0.07
N GLY A 230 0.83 -2.51 0.20
CA GLY A 230 1.10 -3.54 1.21
C GLY A 230 0.53 -4.94 0.91
N GLN A 231 -0.02 -5.19 -0.29
CA GLN A 231 -0.67 -6.48 -0.59
C GLN A 231 0.30 -7.54 -1.09
N ALA A 232 0.28 -8.72 -0.44
CA ALA A 232 1.07 -9.88 -0.86
C ALA A 232 0.51 -10.62 -2.09
N SER A 233 -0.70 -10.27 -2.56
CA SER A 233 -1.32 -10.81 -3.80
C SER A 233 -0.47 -10.57 -5.07
N LEU A 234 0.49 -9.65 -5.01
CA LEU A 234 1.38 -9.30 -6.11
C LEU A 234 2.77 -9.94 -5.98
N VAL A 235 2.95 -10.86 -5.03
CA VAL A 235 4.26 -11.43 -4.67
C VAL A 235 4.30 -12.92 -5.02
N SER A 236 4.74 -13.25 -6.23
CA SER A 236 5.25 -14.58 -6.62
C SER A 236 6.41 -14.36 -7.62
N ASP A 237 7.45 -15.19 -7.74
CA ASP A 237 7.49 -16.62 -7.43
C ASP A 237 8.51 -17.05 -6.35
N HIS A 238 9.47 -16.22 -5.93
CA HIS A 238 10.58 -16.66 -5.04
C HIS A 238 11.18 -15.55 -4.14
N SER A 239 10.57 -15.25 -2.97
CA SER A 239 11.17 -14.51 -1.83
C SER A 239 11.55 -13.00 -2.07
N ALA A 240 11.65 -12.08 -1.11
CA ALA A 240 11.41 -12.09 0.35
C ALA A 240 11.05 -10.66 0.86
N GLY A 241 10.30 -10.55 1.96
CA GLY A 241 10.58 -9.54 3.01
C GLY A 241 9.97 -8.12 2.94
N ARG A 242 8.84 -7.95 3.67
CA ARG A 242 8.28 -6.72 4.28
C ARG A 242 7.80 -5.54 3.40
N VAL A 243 6.59 -5.09 3.77
CA VAL A 243 6.03 -3.73 3.71
C VAL A 243 7.11 -2.64 3.88
N ALA A 244 7.56 -2.08 2.76
CA ALA A 244 8.37 -0.86 2.59
C ALA A 244 8.88 -0.70 1.13
N VAL A 245 8.88 -1.80 0.36
CA VAL A 245 9.34 -1.86 -1.04
C VAL A 245 8.24 -2.48 -1.90
N LEU A 246 8.09 -2.00 -3.13
CA LEU A 246 7.07 -2.49 -4.07
C LEU A 246 7.26 -3.98 -4.44
N PRO A 247 6.16 -4.74 -4.67
CA PRO A 247 6.24 -6.13 -5.12
C PRO A 247 7.08 -6.29 -6.40
N PRO A 248 7.82 -7.39 -6.59
CA PRO A 248 8.63 -7.60 -7.81
C PRO A 248 7.78 -7.61 -9.08
N ASN A 249 6.52 -8.05 -9.01
CA ASN A 249 5.57 -8.02 -10.12
C ASN A 249 4.87 -6.66 -10.31
N PHE A 250 5.13 -5.65 -9.48
CA PHE A 250 4.51 -4.33 -9.67
C PHE A 250 4.89 -3.73 -11.03
N SER A 251 6.13 -3.91 -11.50
CA SER A 251 6.54 -3.51 -12.85
C SER A 251 5.73 -4.22 -13.95
N SER A 252 5.33 -5.49 -13.72
CA SER A 252 4.49 -6.26 -14.63
C SER A 252 3.03 -5.80 -14.59
N LEU A 253 2.48 -5.53 -13.40
CA LEU A 253 1.16 -4.94 -13.19
C LEU A 253 1.07 -3.57 -13.88
N LEU A 254 2.01 -2.67 -13.58
CA LEU A 254 2.05 -1.31 -14.12
C LEU A 254 2.15 -1.33 -15.64
N LYS A 255 2.95 -2.24 -16.22
CA LYS A 255 3.03 -2.44 -17.66
C LYS A 255 1.71 -2.95 -18.26
N SER A 256 1.05 -3.93 -17.62
CA SER A 256 -0.24 -4.46 -18.05
C SER A 256 -1.33 -3.39 -18.02
N LEU A 257 -1.45 -2.66 -16.91
CA LEU A 257 -2.39 -1.55 -16.74
C LEU A 257 -2.10 -0.41 -17.72
N THR A 258 -0.84 0.01 -17.88
CA THR A 258 -0.46 1.04 -18.86
C THR A 258 -0.81 0.63 -20.29
N THR A 259 -0.64 -0.65 -20.64
CA THR A 259 -1.00 -1.16 -21.96
C THR A 259 -2.51 -0.99 -22.22
N ARG A 260 -3.35 -1.37 -21.25
CA ARG A 260 -4.81 -1.22 -21.34
C ARG A 260 -5.23 0.26 -21.35
N VAL A 261 -4.66 1.09 -20.47
CA VAL A 261 -4.84 2.56 -20.48
C VAL A 261 -4.56 3.15 -21.86
N ALA A 262 -3.36 2.92 -22.41
CA ALA A 262 -2.96 3.48 -23.70
C ALA A 262 -3.79 2.95 -24.87
N THR A 263 -4.30 1.72 -24.78
CA THR A 263 -5.19 1.12 -25.79
C THR A 263 -6.57 1.77 -25.74
N LYS A 264 -7.17 1.89 -24.54
CA LYS A 264 -8.47 2.52 -24.33
C LYS A 264 -8.48 4.02 -24.69
N SER A 265 -7.36 4.71 -24.49
CA SER A 265 -7.19 6.13 -24.83
C SER A 265 -6.55 6.39 -26.20
N ALA A 266 -6.38 5.38 -27.06
CA ALA A 266 -5.55 5.49 -28.27
C ALA A 266 -6.00 6.56 -29.28
N SER A 267 -7.26 7.02 -29.19
CA SER A 267 -7.87 8.08 -30.01
C SER A 267 -8.14 9.39 -29.28
N SER A 268 -7.75 9.52 -28.00
CA SER A 268 -8.03 10.69 -27.16
C SER A 268 -6.81 11.09 -26.33
N SER A 269 -6.15 12.18 -26.73
CA SER A 269 -4.98 12.71 -26.01
C SER A 269 -5.35 13.29 -24.65
N THR A 270 -6.55 13.86 -24.48
CA THR A 270 -7.04 14.35 -23.18
C THR A 270 -7.26 13.19 -22.21
N THR A 271 -7.88 12.10 -22.67
CA THR A 271 -8.05 10.89 -21.86
C THR A 271 -6.72 10.22 -21.53
N LEU A 272 -5.78 10.14 -22.47
CA LEU A 272 -4.44 9.61 -22.18
C LEU A 272 -3.68 10.51 -21.20
N GLN A 273 -3.82 11.83 -21.31
CA GLN A 273 -3.24 12.79 -20.38
C GLN A 273 -3.78 12.56 -18.97
N THR A 274 -5.11 12.53 -18.78
CA THR A 274 -5.76 12.26 -17.49
C THR A 274 -5.31 10.93 -16.89
N LEU A 275 -5.35 9.84 -17.66
CA LEU A 275 -4.97 8.51 -17.15
C LEU A 275 -3.47 8.42 -16.85
N ALA A 276 -2.60 9.07 -17.63
CA ALA A 276 -1.17 9.13 -17.36
C ALA A 276 -0.85 9.98 -16.10
N THR A 277 -1.59 11.08 -15.90
CA THR A 277 -1.55 11.88 -14.66
C THR A 277 -1.88 10.99 -13.46
N ALA A 278 -3.04 10.32 -13.49
CA ALA A 278 -3.51 9.45 -12.41
C ALA A 278 -2.55 8.28 -12.13
N LEU A 279 -1.99 7.65 -13.18
CA LEU A 279 -1.01 6.58 -13.05
C LEU A 279 0.26 7.05 -12.31
N VAL A 280 0.78 8.23 -12.64
CA VAL A 280 2.01 8.76 -12.04
C VAL A 280 1.78 9.31 -10.63
N SER A 281 0.70 10.07 -10.41
CA SER A 281 0.35 10.61 -9.10
C SER A 281 0.01 9.54 -8.06
N SER A 282 -0.44 8.36 -8.50
CA SER A 282 -0.72 7.22 -7.61
C SER A 282 0.52 6.41 -7.19
N LEU A 283 1.70 6.64 -7.78
CA LEU A 283 2.91 5.86 -7.48
C LEU A 283 3.40 5.97 -6.00
N PRO A 284 3.33 7.13 -5.32
CA PRO A 284 3.58 7.23 -3.88
C PRO A 284 2.70 6.30 -3.04
N ALA A 285 1.40 6.25 -3.33
CA ALA A 285 0.41 5.52 -2.53
C ALA A 285 0.64 4.00 -2.53
N VAL A 286 1.20 3.45 -3.61
CA VAL A 286 1.58 2.04 -3.71
C VAL A 286 2.92 1.71 -3.04
N GLY A 287 3.69 2.72 -2.63
CA GLY A 287 4.98 2.58 -1.95
C GLY A 287 6.21 2.79 -2.84
N ALA A 288 6.10 3.45 -4.00
CA ALA A 288 7.26 3.79 -4.82
C ALA A 288 8.12 4.88 -4.16
N THR A 289 9.44 4.74 -4.20
CA THR A 289 10.36 5.81 -3.82
C THR A 289 10.54 6.83 -4.94
N ALA A 290 10.93 8.07 -4.61
CA ALA A 290 11.13 9.14 -5.60
C ALA A 290 12.07 8.71 -6.75
N THR A 291 13.19 8.04 -6.44
CA THR A 291 14.14 7.53 -7.45
C THR A 291 13.50 6.48 -8.37
N GLU A 292 12.67 5.58 -7.84
CA GLU A 292 11.96 4.59 -8.65
C GLU A 292 10.89 5.24 -9.53
N ILE A 293 10.20 6.27 -9.04
CA ILE A 293 9.26 7.08 -9.84
C ILE A 293 10.02 7.77 -10.98
N GLU A 294 11.05 8.54 -10.66
CA GLU A 294 11.83 9.36 -11.61
C GLU A 294 12.47 8.57 -12.76
N ILE A 295 12.92 7.34 -12.47
CA ILE A 295 13.80 6.58 -13.37
C ILE A 295 13.16 5.27 -13.82
N THR A 296 12.46 4.53 -12.95
CA THR A 296 11.98 3.17 -13.25
C THR A 296 10.54 3.16 -13.76
N TYR A 297 9.60 3.72 -13.00
CA TYR A 297 8.18 3.63 -13.30
C TYR A 297 7.73 4.62 -14.38
N VAL A 298 8.20 5.87 -14.36
CA VAL A 298 7.98 6.80 -15.49
C VAL A 298 8.52 6.22 -16.80
N ARG A 299 9.71 5.61 -16.79
CA ARG A 299 10.26 4.90 -17.97
C ARG A 299 9.32 3.79 -18.46
N SER A 300 8.87 2.92 -17.55
CA SER A 300 7.99 1.80 -17.88
C SER A 300 6.65 2.26 -18.46
N ILE A 301 6.04 3.30 -17.87
CA ILE A 301 4.80 3.92 -18.34
C ILE A 301 5.00 4.51 -19.74
N VAL A 302 6.00 5.38 -19.90
CA VAL A 302 6.23 6.11 -21.16
C VAL A 302 6.62 5.16 -22.30
N GLN A 303 7.52 4.19 -22.07
CA GLN A 303 7.88 3.20 -23.10
C GLN A 303 6.66 2.38 -23.53
N THR A 304 5.87 1.89 -22.57
CA THR A 304 4.71 1.04 -22.85
C THR A 304 3.62 1.79 -23.61
N ALA A 305 3.22 2.97 -23.14
CA ALA A 305 2.21 3.78 -23.81
C ALA A 305 2.68 4.28 -25.18
N THR A 306 3.98 4.60 -25.35
CA THR A 306 4.55 4.97 -26.66
C THR A 306 4.46 3.81 -27.65
N MET A 307 4.84 2.59 -27.27
CA MET A 307 4.72 1.42 -28.17
C MET A 307 3.26 1.15 -28.60
N VAL A 308 2.29 1.31 -27.69
CA VAL A 308 0.86 1.18 -28.02
C VAL A 308 0.40 2.29 -28.98
N ALA A 309 0.79 3.55 -28.72
CA ALA A 309 0.48 4.67 -29.60
C ALA A 309 1.07 4.49 -31.00
N MET A 310 2.33 4.04 -31.11
CA MET A 310 3.01 3.79 -32.38
C MET A 310 2.39 2.64 -33.19
N THR A 311 1.87 1.61 -32.53
CA THR A 311 1.28 0.42 -33.18
C THR A 311 -0.20 0.60 -33.52
N THR A 312 -0.93 1.44 -32.77
CA THR A 312 -2.37 1.65 -32.97
C THR A 312 -2.68 2.79 -33.94
N ASN A 313 -1.84 3.83 -34.00
CA ASN A 313 -2.06 5.00 -34.85
C ASN A 313 -1.15 4.98 -36.10
N THR A 314 -1.76 4.84 -37.29
CA THR A 314 -1.04 4.79 -38.57
C THR A 314 -0.61 6.17 -39.10
N ASP A 315 -1.34 7.23 -38.77
CA ASP A 315 -1.00 8.62 -39.15
C ASP A 315 -0.03 9.28 -38.15
N LYS A 316 0.88 10.15 -38.65
CA LYS A 316 1.84 10.86 -37.79
C LYS A 316 1.17 11.93 -36.92
N THR A 317 0.19 12.66 -37.43
CA THR A 317 -0.49 13.72 -36.65
C THR A 317 -1.22 13.11 -35.46
N ALA A 318 -1.91 11.98 -35.67
CA ALA A 318 -2.51 11.21 -34.58
C ALA A 318 -1.47 10.77 -33.53
N ARG A 319 -0.33 10.21 -33.96
CA ARG A 319 0.76 9.83 -33.04
C ARG A 319 1.32 11.02 -32.27
N ASP A 320 1.58 12.15 -32.94
CA ASP A 320 2.09 13.37 -32.30
C ASP A 320 1.15 13.92 -31.24
N ILE A 321 -0.17 13.94 -31.51
CA ILE A 321 -1.21 14.38 -30.57
C ILE A 321 -1.27 13.46 -29.34
N ILE A 322 -1.26 12.14 -29.55
CA ILE A 322 -1.33 11.15 -28.47
C ILE A 322 -0.06 11.17 -27.60
N LEU A 323 1.13 11.24 -28.20
CA LEU A 323 2.40 11.30 -27.48
C LEU A 323 2.59 12.64 -26.73
N ALA A 324 2.07 13.75 -27.27
CA ALA A 324 2.01 15.02 -26.55
C ALA A 324 1.12 14.94 -25.29
N GLY A 325 -0.06 14.31 -25.39
CA GLY A 325 -0.94 14.05 -24.26
C GLY A 325 -0.28 13.18 -23.18
N LEU A 326 0.37 12.08 -23.59
CA LEU A 326 1.15 11.22 -22.69
C LEU A 326 2.25 12.00 -21.95
N GLY A 327 3.07 12.76 -22.68
CA GLY A 327 4.16 13.53 -22.11
C GLY A 327 3.70 14.61 -21.13
N ALA A 328 2.64 15.33 -21.48
CA ALA A 328 2.04 16.33 -20.59
C ALA A 328 1.40 15.70 -19.35
N GLY A 329 0.73 14.55 -19.48
CA GLY A 329 0.10 13.82 -18.37
C GLY A 329 1.12 13.28 -17.36
N VAL A 330 2.23 12.73 -17.83
CA VAL A 330 3.33 12.29 -16.96
C VAL A 330 3.91 13.45 -16.14
N ILE A 331 4.10 14.63 -16.75
CA ILE A 331 4.57 15.82 -16.04
C ILE A 331 3.52 16.32 -15.04
N ALA A 332 2.24 16.37 -15.41
CA ALA A 332 1.17 16.78 -14.51
C ALA A 332 1.05 15.85 -13.30
N GLY A 333 1.06 14.52 -13.51
CA GLY A 333 1.04 13.54 -12.43
C GLY A 333 2.25 13.64 -11.51
N ALA A 334 3.45 13.89 -12.05
CA ALA A 334 4.65 14.10 -11.25
C ALA A 334 4.59 15.35 -10.36
N LYS A 335 3.91 16.40 -10.81
CA LYS A 335 3.70 17.66 -10.06
C LYS A 335 2.63 17.54 -8.98
N MET A 336 1.70 16.59 -9.10
CA MET A 336 0.71 16.28 -8.07
C MET A 336 1.29 15.47 -6.90
N ILE A 337 2.48 14.90 -7.03
CA ILE A 337 3.16 14.20 -5.94
C ILE A 337 3.65 15.23 -4.91
N THR A 338 3.11 15.17 -3.70
CA THR A 338 3.44 16.09 -2.60
C THR A 338 4.01 15.38 -1.37
N GLU A 339 3.90 14.04 -1.34
CA GLU A 339 4.35 13.15 -0.28
C GLU A 339 5.88 13.02 -0.22
N MET A 340 6.56 13.33 -1.33
CA MET A 340 8.02 13.25 -1.46
C MET A 340 8.54 14.24 -2.51
N ASN A 341 9.82 14.62 -2.37
CA ASN A 341 10.47 15.51 -3.32
C ASN A 341 10.90 14.76 -4.59
N VAL A 342 10.10 14.87 -5.66
CA VAL A 342 10.38 14.27 -6.98
C VAL A 342 11.04 15.31 -7.91
N ASN A 343 12.12 14.94 -8.59
CA ASN A 343 12.81 15.83 -9.52
C ASN A 343 12.16 15.81 -10.91
N VAL A 344 11.32 16.83 -11.18
CA VAL A 344 10.62 17.01 -12.47
C VAL A 344 11.58 17.11 -13.66
N ASN A 345 12.82 17.61 -13.49
CA ASN A 345 13.81 17.65 -14.58
C ASN A 345 14.38 16.24 -14.88
N THR A 346 14.52 15.37 -13.87
CA THR A 346 14.84 13.95 -14.10
C THR A 346 13.72 13.31 -14.89
N ILE A 347 12.46 13.54 -14.49
CA ILE A 347 11.27 13.00 -15.17
C ILE A 347 11.16 13.50 -16.61
N GLN A 348 11.44 14.78 -16.88
CA GLN A 348 11.52 15.32 -18.24
C GLN A 348 12.50 14.52 -19.11
N THR A 349 13.71 14.30 -18.59
CA THR A 349 14.77 13.56 -19.28
C THR A 349 14.35 12.11 -19.51
N THR A 350 13.95 11.40 -18.45
CA THR A 350 13.45 10.02 -18.52
C THR A 350 12.32 9.89 -19.53
N THR A 351 11.34 10.79 -19.52
CA THR A 351 10.19 10.78 -20.44
C THR A 351 10.65 10.96 -21.88
N THR A 352 11.46 11.97 -22.16
CA THR A 352 11.92 12.29 -23.52
C THR A 352 12.78 11.17 -24.11
N GLU A 353 13.74 10.64 -23.35
CA GLU A 353 14.59 9.52 -23.77
C GLU A 353 13.78 8.23 -23.98
N SER A 354 12.87 7.91 -23.05
CA SER A 354 12.03 6.72 -23.10
C SER A 354 11.08 6.73 -24.30
N MET A 355 10.46 7.88 -24.56
CA MET A 355 9.58 8.08 -25.72
C MET A 355 10.36 8.02 -27.03
N THR A 356 11.52 8.66 -27.11
CA THR A 356 12.42 8.58 -28.28
C THR A 356 12.83 7.14 -28.58
N ALA A 357 13.24 6.38 -27.56
CA ALA A 357 13.66 4.99 -27.73
C ALA A 357 12.52 4.07 -28.18
N ALA A 358 11.32 4.23 -27.61
CA ALA A 358 10.14 3.42 -27.95
C ALA A 358 9.50 3.81 -29.30
N ALA A 359 9.59 5.08 -29.70
CA ALA A 359 9.20 5.51 -31.04
C ALA A 359 10.17 4.96 -32.08
N ASN A 360 11.48 5.12 -31.87
CA ASN A 360 12.51 4.69 -32.83
C ASN A 360 12.67 3.16 -32.96
N SER A 361 12.22 2.38 -31.97
CA SER A 361 12.12 0.92 -32.10
C SER A 361 10.98 0.48 -33.03
N SER A 362 9.99 1.33 -33.25
CA SER A 362 8.84 1.09 -34.13
C SER A 362 9.03 1.74 -35.52
N ASP A 363 9.51 2.98 -35.55
CA ASP A 363 9.90 3.72 -36.76
C ASP A 363 11.13 4.59 -36.45
N ILE A 364 12.30 4.17 -36.92
CA ILE A 364 13.61 4.82 -36.67
C ILE A 364 13.72 6.26 -37.21
N LYS A 365 12.74 6.73 -37.99
CA LYS A 365 12.67 8.11 -38.50
C LYS A 365 11.65 8.96 -37.76
N TYR A 366 11.00 8.43 -36.72
CA TYR A 366 9.94 9.14 -36.02
C TYR A 366 10.50 10.26 -35.14
N ASP A 367 10.24 11.51 -35.54
CA ASP A 367 10.55 12.68 -34.72
C ASP A 367 9.48 12.92 -33.65
N VAL A 368 9.91 12.94 -32.38
CA VAL A 368 9.09 13.20 -31.18
C VAL A 368 9.08 14.68 -30.75
N SER A 369 9.66 15.60 -31.54
CA SER A 369 9.78 17.03 -31.22
C SER A 369 8.47 17.70 -30.77
N THR A 370 7.33 17.34 -31.35
CA THR A 370 5.99 17.80 -30.93
C THR A 370 5.70 17.43 -29.47
N ALA A 371 5.96 16.18 -29.09
CA ALA A 371 5.76 15.71 -27.72
C ALA A 371 6.77 16.32 -26.74
N THR A 372 8.04 16.47 -27.15
CA THR A 372 9.06 17.19 -26.36
C THR A 372 8.65 18.63 -26.09
N THR A 373 8.03 19.30 -27.07
CA THR A 373 7.50 20.66 -26.91
C THR A 373 6.36 20.69 -25.90
N ALA A 374 5.41 19.74 -25.97
CA ALA A 374 4.32 19.62 -25.01
C ALA A 374 4.81 19.34 -23.57
N ILE A 375 5.84 18.49 -23.40
CA ILE A 375 6.51 18.22 -22.12
C ILE A 375 7.11 19.52 -21.55
N VAL A 376 7.88 20.27 -22.35
CA VAL A 376 8.47 21.55 -21.93
C VAL A 376 7.39 22.58 -21.58
N THR A 377 6.28 22.64 -22.34
CA THR A 377 5.13 23.48 -22.02
C THR A 377 4.54 23.09 -20.67
N ALA A 378 4.23 21.80 -20.43
CA ALA A 378 3.64 21.32 -19.18
C ALA A 378 4.52 21.58 -17.95
N ILE A 379 5.84 21.56 -18.11
CA ILE A 379 6.79 21.98 -17.05
C ILE A 379 6.62 23.48 -16.78
N ASN A 380 6.65 24.30 -17.83
CA ASN A 380 6.55 25.75 -17.71
C ASN A 380 5.16 26.28 -17.34
N THR A 381 4.09 25.48 -17.40
CA THR A 381 2.73 25.90 -17.00
C THR A 381 2.68 26.37 -15.54
N GLU A 382 3.53 25.85 -14.66
CA GLU A 382 3.70 26.35 -13.27
C GLU A 382 4.30 27.76 -13.18
N THR A 383 5.01 28.23 -14.21
CA THR A 383 5.57 29.59 -14.22
C THR A 383 4.58 30.63 -14.73
N LEU A 384 3.40 30.22 -15.20
CA LEU A 384 2.38 31.09 -15.80
C LEU A 384 1.15 31.32 -14.91
N THR A 385 0.99 30.57 -13.81
CA THR A 385 -0.15 30.69 -12.87
C THR A 385 -0.10 31.94 -11.98
N ASN A 386 0.95 32.76 -12.06
CA ASN A 386 0.97 34.10 -11.45
C ASN A 386 0.19 35.17 -12.25
N ILE A 387 -0.48 34.82 -13.37
CA ILE A 387 -1.26 35.78 -14.16
C ILE A 387 -2.57 35.26 -14.79
N VAL A 388 -3.30 34.35 -14.13
CA VAL A 388 -4.78 34.41 -14.12
C VAL A 388 -5.37 33.68 -12.92
N ASP A 389 -6.47 34.25 -12.42
CA ASP A 389 -7.29 33.80 -11.31
C ASP A 389 -7.94 32.43 -11.60
N GLU A 390 -7.45 31.38 -10.94
CA GLU A 390 -8.20 30.14 -10.73
C GLU A 390 -8.35 29.95 -9.22
N SER A 391 -9.56 30.20 -8.73
CA SER A 391 -9.86 30.22 -7.30
C SER A 391 -9.72 28.81 -6.71
N ALA A 392 -8.67 28.59 -5.93
CA ALA A 392 -8.58 27.40 -5.09
C ALA A 392 -9.83 27.32 -4.19
N PRO A 393 -10.51 26.17 -4.10
CA PRO A 393 -11.84 26.08 -3.50
C PRO A 393 -11.80 26.55 -2.03
N ALA A 394 -12.72 27.45 -1.70
CA ALA A 394 -12.64 28.20 -0.47
C ALA A 394 -12.81 27.31 0.77
N SER A 395 -11.97 27.54 1.78
CA SER A 395 -12.15 26.95 3.11
C SER A 395 -13.33 27.60 3.84
N CYS A 396 -14.12 26.81 4.54
CA CYS A 396 -15.21 27.30 5.37
C CYS A 396 -14.72 27.75 6.76
N SER A 397 -15.53 28.54 7.48
CA SER A 397 -15.25 28.98 8.85
C SER A 397 -16.41 28.65 9.78
N LEU A 398 -16.11 28.02 10.92
CA LEU A 398 -17.06 27.77 12.01
C LEU A 398 -16.48 28.31 13.32
N ASN A 399 -17.05 29.39 13.86
CA ASN A 399 -16.53 30.10 15.05
C ASN A 399 -15.01 30.41 14.99
N GLY A 400 -14.49 30.76 13.81
CA GLY A 400 -13.08 31.07 13.60
C GLY A 400 -12.16 29.85 13.46
N GLN A 401 -12.71 28.63 13.50
CA GLN A 401 -12.00 27.42 13.08
C GLN A 401 -12.19 27.21 11.57
N THR A 402 -11.08 27.17 10.84
CA THR A 402 -11.06 26.87 9.40
C THR A 402 -11.33 25.39 9.16
N VAL A 403 -12.27 25.09 8.27
CA VAL A 403 -12.56 23.76 7.75
C VAL A 403 -12.13 23.76 6.28
N ALA A 404 -11.18 22.91 5.91
CA ALA A 404 -10.72 22.81 4.53
C ALA A 404 -11.85 22.31 3.60
N HIS A 405 -11.78 22.66 2.32
CA HIS A 405 -12.66 22.08 1.30
C HIS A 405 -12.58 20.54 1.33
N GLY A 406 -13.72 19.86 1.15
CA GLY A 406 -13.83 18.40 1.23
C GLY A 406 -13.76 17.83 2.66
N SER A 407 -13.45 18.66 3.67
CA SER A 407 -13.43 18.23 5.07
C SER A 407 -14.80 18.42 5.75
N ALA A 408 -15.03 17.66 6.82
CA ALA A 408 -16.19 17.79 7.68
C ALA A 408 -15.79 18.06 9.14
N ILE A 409 -16.68 18.73 9.88
CA ILE A 409 -16.52 19.07 11.30
C ILE A 409 -17.80 18.73 12.07
N THR A 410 -17.67 18.19 13.28
CA THR A 410 -18.82 18.06 14.20
C THR A 410 -19.08 19.39 14.88
N ALA A 411 -20.23 19.98 14.62
CA ALA A 411 -20.73 21.17 15.29
C ALA A 411 -21.81 20.81 16.33
N TYR A 412 -22.03 21.68 17.30
CA TYR A 412 -23.00 21.50 18.39
C TYR A 412 -24.04 22.62 18.40
N GLN A 413 -25.25 22.29 18.85
CA GLN A 413 -26.38 23.23 18.87
C GLN A 413 -26.20 24.35 19.90
N ALA A 414 -25.48 24.08 21.00
CA ALA A 414 -25.17 25.01 22.07
C ALA A 414 -23.72 24.82 22.54
N SER A 415 -23.08 25.87 23.07
CA SER A 415 -21.74 25.77 23.68
C SER A 415 -21.75 25.15 25.07
N SER A 416 -22.90 25.13 25.74
CA SER A 416 -23.10 24.36 26.97
C SER A 416 -24.57 23.98 27.18
N VAL A 417 -24.82 22.95 27.97
CA VAL A 417 -26.16 22.50 28.38
C VAL A 417 -26.23 22.29 29.90
N ALA A 418 -27.42 22.38 30.50
CA ALA A 418 -27.58 22.15 31.94
C ALA A 418 -27.34 20.68 32.34
N PHE A 419 -26.96 20.45 33.59
CA PHE A 419 -26.77 19.10 34.15
C PHE A 419 -27.94 18.16 33.82
N GLY A 420 -27.62 16.93 33.44
CA GLY A 420 -28.61 15.93 33.02
C GLY A 420 -29.04 16.01 31.55
N ASN A 421 -28.60 17.01 30.78
CA ASN A 421 -28.83 17.09 29.33
C ASN A 421 -27.59 16.66 28.53
N THR A 422 -27.79 16.34 27.26
CA THR A 422 -26.74 15.92 26.32
C THR A 422 -26.51 17.00 25.25
N CYS A 423 -25.25 17.19 24.86
CA CYS A 423 -24.88 18.04 23.74
C CYS A 423 -25.33 17.43 22.40
N SER A 424 -26.32 18.04 21.73
CA SER A 424 -26.71 17.65 20.36
C SER A 424 -25.63 18.08 19.37
N GLY A 425 -25.16 17.14 18.54
CA GLY A 425 -24.13 17.34 17.52
C GLY A 425 -24.64 17.07 16.09
N GLU A 426 -24.10 17.79 15.12
CA GLU A 426 -24.40 17.71 13.68
C GLU A 426 -23.06 17.70 12.91
N THR A 427 -22.91 16.78 11.95
CA THR A 427 -21.75 16.78 11.05
C THR A 427 -21.98 17.80 9.93
N ARG A 428 -21.08 18.79 9.83
CA ARG A 428 -21.10 19.87 8.84
C ARG A 428 -19.97 19.68 7.84
N SER A 429 -20.27 19.61 6.55
CA SER A 429 -19.30 19.40 5.47
C SER A 429 -19.02 20.71 4.73
N CYS A 430 -17.77 20.94 4.36
CA CYS A 430 -17.35 22.13 3.63
C CYS A 430 -17.18 21.86 2.12
N SER A 431 -17.99 22.53 1.29
CA SER A 431 -17.84 22.54 -0.17
C SER A 431 -17.75 23.98 -0.67
N ASP A 432 -16.61 24.33 -1.29
CA ASP A 432 -16.26 25.66 -1.80
C ASP A 432 -16.85 26.84 -0.99
N GLY A 433 -16.35 27.04 0.22
CA GLY A 433 -16.77 28.09 1.16
C GLY A 433 -18.13 27.88 1.83
N ASN A 434 -18.95 26.95 1.35
CA ASN A 434 -20.28 26.65 1.89
C ASN A 434 -20.22 25.49 2.89
N LEU A 435 -20.54 25.79 4.16
CA LEU A 435 -20.59 24.79 5.24
C LEU A 435 -22.02 24.30 5.46
N THR A 436 -22.32 23.05 5.14
CA THR A 436 -23.65 22.45 5.32
C THR A 436 -24.09 22.44 6.79
N GLY A 437 -25.39 22.33 7.07
CA GLY A 437 -25.93 22.28 8.43
C GLY A 437 -26.21 23.64 9.08
N SER A 438 -26.53 23.64 10.38
CA SER A 438 -27.00 24.81 11.12
C SER A 438 -26.35 25.01 12.50
N TYR A 439 -25.78 23.97 13.10
CA TYR A 439 -25.21 24.01 14.44
C TYR A 439 -23.95 24.88 14.47
N ALA A 440 -23.85 25.77 15.47
CA ALA A 440 -22.93 26.90 15.44
C ALA A 440 -21.63 26.71 16.22
N TYR A 441 -21.56 25.74 17.15
CA TYR A 441 -20.46 25.66 18.13
C TYR A 441 -19.50 24.51 17.83
N THR A 442 -18.18 24.74 17.89
CA THR A 442 -17.16 23.69 17.67
C THR A 442 -16.95 22.79 18.90
N SER A 443 -17.53 23.14 20.04
CA SER A 443 -17.51 22.35 21.27
C SER A 443 -18.78 22.61 22.10
N CYS A 444 -19.11 21.68 23.00
CA CYS A 444 -20.21 21.80 23.93
C CYS A 444 -19.84 21.16 25.28
N THR A 445 -20.18 21.82 26.39
CA THR A 445 -19.93 21.32 27.76
C THR A 445 -21.23 21.08 28.52
N VAL A 446 -21.31 19.96 29.25
CA VAL A 446 -22.43 19.72 30.19
C VAL A 446 -22.07 20.38 31.52
N ASN A 447 -22.90 21.30 31.99
CA ASN A 447 -22.69 21.99 33.26
C ASN A 447 -22.80 21.00 34.44
N PRO A 448 -21.99 21.16 35.49
CA PRO A 448 -22.07 20.34 36.69
C PRO A 448 -23.41 20.57 37.42
N ALA A 449 -23.82 19.60 38.24
CA ALA A 449 -24.99 19.75 39.10
C ALA A 449 -24.81 20.91 40.08
N SER A 450 -25.67 21.92 39.99
CA SER A 450 -25.75 22.97 41.01
C SER A 450 -26.28 22.36 42.32
N PRO A 451 -25.61 22.55 43.46
CA PRO A 451 -26.16 22.11 44.75
C PRO A 451 -27.43 22.91 45.05
N SER A 452 -28.58 22.24 45.06
CA SER A 452 -29.86 22.85 45.42
C SER A 452 -29.83 23.32 46.87
N SER A 453 -30.11 24.60 47.11
CA SER A 453 -30.13 25.21 48.44
C SER A 453 -31.42 24.88 49.21
N SER A 454 -31.65 23.58 49.38
CA SER A 454 -32.60 22.91 50.26
C SER A 454 -31.95 21.55 50.55
N GLU A 455 -31.39 21.29 51.74
CA GLU A 455 -31.86 21.67 53.07
C GLU A 455 -30.72 22.14 53.96
N TYR A 456 -30.85 23.30 54.61
CA TYR A 456 -30.12 23.62 55.84
C TYR A 456 -31.07 24.31 56.82
N SER A 457 -31.69 23.50 57.69
CA SER A 457 -32.35 24.03 58.88
C SER A 457 -31.28 24.44 59.89
N ALA A 458 -31.40 25.63 60.47
CA ALA A 458 -30.37 26.27 61.29
C ALA A 458 -30.20 25.67 62.71
N ASP A 459 -30.59 24.41 62.92
CA ASP A 459 -30.58 23.72 64.23
C ASP A 459 -29.97 22.30 64.20
N GLY A 460 -29.25 21.95 63.13
CA GLY A 460 -28.16 20.95 63.13
C GLY A 460 -28.42 19.50 63.56
N THR A 461 -29.68 19.06 63.77
CA THR A 461 -29.96 17.84 64.55
C THR A 461 -30.89 16.80 63.89
N THR A 462 -31.27 16.90 62.61
CA THR A 462 -31.93 15.76 61.94
C THR A 462 -31.69 15.71 60.43
N PHE A 463 -31.05 14.65 59.97
CA PHE A 463 -31.08 14.20 58.58
C PHE A 463 -32.27 13.26 58.39
N LYS A 464 -33.16 13.52 57.43
CA LYS A 464 -34.13 12.53 56.93
C LYS A 464 -33.81 12.17 55.50
N ILE A 465 -33.38 10.94 55.28
CA ILE A 465 -33.33 10.34 53.95
C ILE A 465 -34.76 9.92 53.59
N THR A 466 -35.20 10.24 52.37
CA THR A 466 -36.30 9.55 51.68
C THR A 466 -35.79 9.13 50.31
#